data_AF-A0A800D9S1-F1
#
_entry.id   AF-A0A800D9S1-F1
#
_cell.length_a   1.000
_cell.length_b   1.000
_cell.length_c   1.000
_cell.angle_alpha   90.00
_cell.angle_beta   90.00
_cell.angle_gamma   90.00
#
_symmetry.space_group_name_H-M   'P 1'
#
loop_
_entity.id
_entity.type
_entity.pdbx_description
1 polymer ?
#
loop_
_entity_poly.entity_id
_entity_poly.type
_entity_poly.pdbx_seq_one_letter_code
_entity_poly.pdbx_strand_id
1 'polypeptide(L)' 'VEKAKGIRVAEWLVAQKVDVVLLKESLHGKGPEYVFADAGVEMVLTEAETVGEAVQDAGHKTQE' A
#
# COMPACT_ATOMS: atom_id res chain seq x y z
N VAL A 1 8.77 -8.75 -22.04
CA VAL A 1 8.04 -8.68 -20.76
C VAL A 1 8.76 -7.68 -19.88
N GLU A 2 8.14 -6.53 -19.60
CA GLU A 2 8.74 -5.55 -18.68
C GLU A 2 8.85 -6.14 -17.27
N LYS A 3 10.05 -6.09 -16.69
CA LYS A 3 10.37 -6.55 -15.33
C LYS A 3 10.08 -5.44 -14.31
N ALA A 4 9.99 -5.81 -13.03
CA ALA A 4 9.90 -4.86 -11.90
C ALA A 4 8.69 -3.92 -11.88
N LYS A 5 7.55 -4.28 -12.50
CA LYS A 5 6.33 -3.44 -12.51
C LYS A 5 5.86 -3.04 -11.11
N GLY A 6 5.88 -3.95 -10.14
CA GLY A 6 5.47 -3.64 -8.77
C GLY A 6 6.34 -2.56 -8.12
N ILE A 7 7.66 -2.62 -8.32
CA ILE A 7 8.60 -1.62 -7.78
C ILE A 7 8.28 -0.25 -8.37
N ARG A 8 8.09 -0.17 -9.69
CA ARG A 8 7.74 1.10 -10.36
C ARG A 8 6.42 1.69 -9.88
N VAL A 9 5.43 0.86 -9.60
CA VAL A 9 4.15 1.32 -9.03
C VAL A 9 4.35 1.84 -7.60
N ALA A 10 5.17 1.18 -6.79
CA ALA A 10 5.50 1.65 -5.45
C ALA A 10 6.21 3.01 -5.48
N GLU A 11 7.23 3.16 -6.33
CA GLU A 11 7.95 4.43 -6.53
C GLU A 11 7.00 5.55 -6.99
N TRP A 12 6.08 5.22 -7.90
CA TRP A 12 5.07 6.17 -8.37
C TRP A 12 4.12 6.61 -7.25
N LEU A 13 3.62 5.67 -6.43
CA LEU A 13 2.77 5.99 -5.28
C LEU A 13 3.49 6.85 -4.25
N VAL A 14 4.75 6.55 -3.94
CA VAL A 14 5.60 7.38 -3.07
C VAL A 14 5.76 8.80 -3.63
N ALA A 15 5.93 8.93 -4.95
CA ALA A 15 5.99 10.24 -5.60
C ALA A 15 4.66 11.01 -5.51
N GLN A 16 3.52 10.32 -5.37
CA GLN A 16 2.21 10.92 -5.08
C GLN A 16 2.02 11.30 -3.60
N LYS A 17 3.01 11.08 -2.74
CA LYS A 17 2.97 11.42 -1.30
C LYS A 17 1.84 10.70 -0.56
N VAL A 18 1.60 9.44 -0.89
CA VAL A 18 0.66 8.61 -0.12
C VAL A 18 1.25 8.29 1.26
N ASP A 19 0.42 8.33 2.29
CA ASP A 19 0.82 7.95 3.64
C ASP A 19 0.54 6.45 3.91
N VAL A 20 -0.51 5.90 3.30
CA VAL A 20 -1.00 4.54 3.55
C VAL A 20 -1.33 3.84 2.22
N VAL A 21 -0.97 2.56 2.11
CA VAL A 21 -1.35 1.65 1.02
C VAL A 21 -2.12 0.46 1.59
N LEU A 22 -3.36 0.29 1.11
CA LEU A 22 -4.21 -0.84 1.47
C LEU A 22 -3.98 -2.00 0.49
N LEU A 23 -3.80 -3.22 1.03
CA LEU A 23 -3.43 -4.40 0.26
C LEU A 23 -4.31 -5.60 0.63
N LYS A 24 -4.74 -6.39 -0.35
CA LYS A 24 -5.43 -7.68 -0.12
C LYS A 24 -4.47 -8.80 0.28
N GLU A 25 -3.22 -8.70 -0.14
CA GLU A 25 -2.21 -9.74 0.03
C GLU A 25 -0.91 -9.13 0.52
N SER A 26 -0.16 -9.90 1.32
CA SER A 26 1.14 -9.45 1.80
C SER A 26 2.15 -9.33 0.66
N LEU A 27 2.95 -8.27 0.73
CA LEU A 27 4.09 -8.04 -0.15
C LEU A 27 5.41 -8.50 0.49
N HIS A 28 5.35 -9.31 1.55
CA HIS A 28 6.53 -9.76 2.28
C HIS A 28 7.61 -10.37 1.39
N GLY A 29 8.84 -9.86 1.50
CA GLY A 29 10.00 -10.28 0.72
C GLY A 29 9.96 -9.83 -0.75
N LYS A 30 9.04 -8.94 -1.13
CA LYS A 30 8.92 -8.42 -2.51
C LYS A 30 9.45 -7.00 -2.60
N GLY A 31 9.94 -6.62 -3.79
CA GLY A 31 10.50 -5.30 -4.06
C GLY A 31 9.69 -4.08 -3.55
N PRO A 32 8.35 -4.03 -3.76
CA PRO A 32 7.52 -2.93 -3.26
C PRO A 32 7.56 -2.72 -1.74
N GLU A 33 7.70 -3.79 -0.94
CA GLU A 33 7.76 -3.71 0.52
C GLU A 33 8.92 -2.81 0.97
N TYR A 34 10.08 -2.98 0.34
CA TYR A 34 11.26 -2.17 0.62
C TYR A 34 11.09 -0.71 0.22
N VAL A 35 10.44 -0.43 -0.92
CA VAL A 35 10.19 0.95 -1.39
C VAL A 35 9.25 1.68 -0.44
N PHE A 36 8.17 1.04 -0.01
CA PHE A 36 7.23 1.63 0.93
C PHE A 36 7.85 1.84 2.31
N ALA A 37 8.60 0.86 2.82
CA ALA A 37 9.29 0.97 4.11
C ALA A 37 10.33 2.10 4.13
N ASP A 38 11.15 2.24 3.08
CA ASP A 38 12.14 3.32 2.97
C ASP A 38 11.47 4.72 2.91
N ALA A 39 10.31 4.80 2.26
CA ALA A 39 9.54 6.04 2.16
C ALA A 39 8.67 6.35 3.39
N GLY A 40 8.62 5.46 4.39
CA GLY A 40 7.76 5.61 5.57
C GLY A 40 6.26 5.47 5.28
N VAL A 41 5.90 4.78 4.19
CA VAL A 41 4.51 4.53 3.81
C VAL A 41 4.00 3.30 4.56
N GLU A 42 2.88 3.45 5.26
CA GLU A 42 2.25 2.35 5.99
C GLU A 42 1.56 1.38 5.02
N MET A 43 1.81 0.09 5.20
CA MET A 43 1.11 -0.96 4.45
C MET A 43 0.13 -1.66 5.36
N VAL A 44 -1.16 -1.62 5.01
CA VAL A 44 -2.24 -2.22 5.80
C VAL A 44 -2.90 -3.33 5.00
N LEU A 45 -2.97 -4.52 5.58
CA LEU A 45 -3.77 -5.60 5.02
C LEU A 45 -5.25 -5.32 5.26
N THR A 46 -6.07 -5.45 4.22
CA THR A 46 -7.51 -5.27 4.28
C THR A 46 -8.24 -6.52 3.80
N GLU A 47 -9.30 -6.87 4.51
CA GLU A 47 -10.24 -7.93 4.11
C GLU A 47 -11.43 -7.36 3.33
N ALA A 48 -11.59 -6.03 3.24
CA ALA A 48 -12.71 -5.36 2.57
C ALA A 48 -12.85 -5.76 1.10
N GLU A 49 -14.03 -6.16 0.66
CA GLU A 49 -14.27 -6.68 -0.70
C GLU A 49 -14.45 -5.55 -1.72
N THR A 50 -14.78 -4.35 -1.25
CA THR A 50 -14.93 -3.17 -2.10
C THR A 50 -13.99 -2.03 -1.68
N VAL A 51 -13.69 -1.15 -2.63
CA VAL A 51 -12.89 0.06 -2.33
C VAL A 51 -13.60 0.96 -1.32
N GLY A 52 -14.94 1.04 -1.38
CA GLY A 52 -15.73 1.83 -0.44
C GLY A 52 -15.57 1.35 1.00
N GLU A 53 -15.69 0.04 1.22
CA GLU A 53 -15.43 -0.61 2.51
C GLU A 53 -13.98 -0.37 2.97
N ALA A 54 -12.99 -0.57 2.09
CA ALA A 54 -11.58 -0.42 2.45
C ALA A 54 -11.23 1.01 2.90
N VAL A 55 -11.77 2.02 2.22
CA VAL A 55 -11.58 3.43 2.57
C VAL A 55 -12.32 3.79 3.85
N GLN A 56 -13.54 3.25 4.04
CA GLN A 56 -14.29 3.44 5.28
C GLN A 56 -13.53 2.87 6.48
N ASP A 57 -13.05 1.63 6.39
CA ASP A 57 -12.29 0.96 7.46
C ASP A 57 -11.00 1.71 7.79
N ALA A 58 -10.27 2.17 6.77
CA ALA A 58 -9.05 2.95 6.95
C ALA A 58 -9.31 4.30 7.64
N GLY A 59 -10.40 4.98 7.28
CA GLY A 59 -10.80 6.25 7.90
C GLY A 59 -11.23 6.13 9.37
N HIS A 60 -11.67 4.95 9.81
CA HIS A 60 -12.03 4.70 11.21
C HIS A 60 -10.82 4.35 12.10
N LYS A 61 -9.77 3.74 11.54
CA LYS A 61 -8.59 3.28 12.30
C LYS A 61 -7.63 4.39 12.74
N THR A 62 -7.71 5.60 12.17
CA THR A 62 -6.82 6.72 12.52
C THR A 62 -7.22 7.44 13.84
N GLN A 63 -8.26 6.99 14.55
CA GLN A 63 -8.81 7.66 15.74
C GLN A 63 -8.62 6.91 17.07
N GLU A 64 -7.77 5.88 17.14
CA GLU A 64 -7.40 5.20 18.40
C GLU A 64 -6.01 5.61 18.91
#